data_AF-A0A0D6MNG4-F1
#
_entry.id   AF-A0A0D6MNG4-F1
#
_cell.length_a   1.000
_cell.length_b   1.000
_cell.length_c   1.000
_cell.angle_alpha   90.00
_cell.angle_beta   90.00
_cell.angle_gamma   90.00
#
_symmetry.space_group_name_H-M   'P 1'
#
loop_
_entity.id
_entity.type
_entity.pdbx_description
1 polymer ?
#
loop_
_entity_poly.entity_id
_entity_poly.type
_entity_poly.pdbx_seq_one_letter_code
_entity_poly.pdbx_strand_id
1 'polypeptide(L)' 'MNALPIASMRSALADAVELAGGQRAWSAKTGIHQSIISETINGKREVSEPIINALGYAVQTVCIPMRGQNAYAGALK' A
#
# COMPACT_ATOMS: atom_id res chain seq x y z
N MET A 1 2.71 9.85 -11.66
CA MET A 1 2.84 8.82 -10.60
C MET A 1 1.73 7.80 -10.83
N ASN A 2 2.06 6.53 -11.04
CA ASN A 2 1.06 5.47 -11.16
C ASN A 2 0.70 5.02 -9.75
N ALA A 3 -0.54 5.30 -9.31
CA ALA A 3 -1.04 4.82 -8.03
C ALA A 3 -1.27 3.29 -8.11
N LEU A 4 -0.81 2.57 -7.09
CA LEU A 4 -1.10 1.15 -6.95
C LEU A 4 -2.36 0.96 -6.09
N PRO A 5 -3.27 0.04 -6.46
CA PRO A 5 -4.36 -0.35 -5.56
C PRO A 5 -3.80 -0.88 -4.25
N ILE A 6 -4.46 -0.56 -3.13
CA ILE A 6 -4.11 -1.10 -1.80
C ILE A 6 -4.05 -2.64 -1.82
N ALA A 7 -4.92 -3.28 -2.59
CA ALA A 7 -4.94 -4.73 -2.79
C ALA A 7 -3.60 -5.29 -3.31
N SER A 8 -2.87 -4.53 -4.13
CA SER A 8 -1.56 -4.91 -4.67
C SER A 8 -0.44 -4.83 -3.63
N MET A 9 -0.67 -4.15 -2.49
CA MET A 9 0.37 -3.93 -1.48
C MET A 9 0.72 -5.17 -0.66
N ARG A 10 -0.18 -6.16 -0.62
CA ARG A 10 0.14 -7.46 0.00
C ARG A 10 1.19 -8.22 -0.80
N SER A 11 1.09 -8.23 -2.13
CA SER A 11 2.09 -8.84 -3.00
C SER A 11 3.43 -8.12 -2.89
N ALA A 12 3.42 -6.78 -2.90
CA ALA A 12 4.64 -5.99 -2.68
C ALA A 12 5.31 -6.28 -1.33
N LEU A 13 4.53 -6.50 -0.26
CA LEU A 13 5.06 -6.93 1.03
C LEU A 13 5.73 -8.31 0.93
N ALA A 14 5.10 -9.28 0.27
CA ALA A 14 5.66 -10.62 0.10
C ALA A 14 7.01 -10.58 -0.65
N ASP A 15 7.07 -9.84 -1.76
CA ASP A 15 8.29 -9.66 -2.54
C ASP A 15 9.40 -8.98 -1.71
N ALA A 16 9.07 -7.92 -0.97
CA ALA A 16 10.03 -7.22 -0.13
C ALA A 16 10.57 -8.10 1.02
N VAL A 17 9.72 -8.99 1.56
CA VAL A 17 10.10 -9.97 2.57
C VAL A 17 11.04 -11.03 1.99
N GLU A 18 10.75 -11.53 0.79
CA GLU A 18 11.62 -12.47 0.08
C GLU A 18 12.99 -11.85 -0.20
N LEU A 19 13.02 -10.64 -0.76
CA LEU A 19 14.24 -9.88 -1.05
C LEU A 19 15.08 -9.58 0.20
N ALA A 20 14.44 -9.41 1.36
CA ALA A 20 15.14 -9.21 2.62
C ALA A 20 15.73 -10.52 3.20
N GLY A 21 15.43 -11.68 2.63
CA GLY A 21 15.83 -12.98 3.18
C GLY A 21 14.85 -13.53 4.24
N GLY A 22 13.60 -13.09 4.21
CA GLY A 22 12.51 -13.59 5.03
C GLY A 22 11.97 -12.59 6.06
N GLN A 23 10.88 -12.98 6.73
CA GLN A 23 10.10 -12.08 7.59
C GLN A 23 10.91 -11.54 8.77
N ARG A 24 11.81 -12.35 9.35
CA ARG A 24 12.68 -11.92 10.46
C ARG A 24 13.65 -10.82 10.04
N ALA A 25 14.28 -10.98 8.88
CA ALA A 25 15.22 -10.00 8.35
C ALA A 25 14.52 -8.70 7.99
N TRP A 26 13.34 -8.79 7.36
CA TRP A 26 12.53 -7.60 7.06
C TRP A 26 12.03 -6.92 8.35
N SER A 27 11.60 -7.69 9.35
CA SER A 27 11.20 -7.20 10.66
C SER A 27 12.33 -6.43 11.37
N ALA A 28 13.55 -6.96 11.36
CA ALA A 28 14.72 -6.28 11.92
C ALA A 28 15.04 -4.96 11.19
N LYS A 29 14.80 -4.92 9.87
CA LYS A 29 15.04 -3.72 9.05
C LYS A 29 14.00 -2.62 9.28
N THR A 30 12.73 -2.97 9.48
CA THR A 30 11.61 -2.02 9.52
C THR A 30 11.06 -1.75 10.92
N GLY A 31 11.40 -2.59 11.90
CA GLY A 31 10.83 -2.56 13.25
C GLY A 31 9.41 -3.12 13.35
N ILE A 32 8.81 -3.57 12.24
CA ILE A 32 7.45 -4.14 12.24
C ILE A 32 7.51 -5.58 12.73
N HIS A 33 6.71 -5.94 13.73
CA HIS A 33 6.71 -7.28 14.31
C HIS A 33 6.40 -8.38 13.30
N GLN A 34 7.10 -9.52 13.42
CA GLN A 34 6.96 -10.68 12.55
C GLN A 34 5.51 -11.22 12.48
N SER A 35 4.77 -11.17 13.60
CA SER A 35 3.36 -11.58 13.63
C SER A 35 2.49 -10.72 12.71
N ILE A 36 2.68 -9.40 12.73
CA ILE A 36 1.95 -8.45 11.87
C ILE A 36 2.26 -8.73 10.39
N ILE A 37 3.53 -8.96 10.06
CA ILE A 37 3.96 -9.29 8.69
C ILE A 37 3.29 -10.58 8.22
N SER A 38 3.35 -11.63 9.05
CA SER A 38 2.76 -12.93 8.75
C SER A 38 1.23 -12.85 8.58
N GLU A 39 0.52 -12.18 9.48
CA GLU A 39 -0.93 -11.98 9.38
C GLU A 39 -1.31 -11.24 8.10
N THR A 40 -0.54 -10.21 7.73
CA THR A 40 -0.79 -9.39 6.55
C THR A 40 -0.58 -10.18 5.26
N ILE A 41 0.53 -10.93 5.14
CA ILE A 41 0.83 -11.79 3.99
C ILE A 41 -0.24 -12.88 3.83
N ASN A 42 -0.68 -13.48 4.94
CA ASN A 42 -1.73 -14.51 4.94
C ASN A 42 -3.16 -13.94 4.77
N GLY A 43 -3.31 -12.63 4.58
CA GLY A 43 -4.62 -11.99 4.40
C GLY A 43 -5.51 -11.97 5.65
N LYS A 44 -4.96 -12.31 6.83
CA LYS A 44 -5.66 -12.20 8.12
C LYS A 44 -5.77 -10.76 8.61
N ARG A 45 -4.97 -9.87 8.05
CA ARG A 45 -4.92 -8.42 8.34
C ARG A 45 -4.82 -7.63 7.05
N GLU A 46 -5.42 -6.45 7.02
CA GLU A 46 -5.21 -5.47 5.95
C GLU A 46 -3.80 -4.87 6.00
N VAL A 47 -3.33 -4.37 4.86
CA VAL A 47 -2.02 -3.72 4.79
C VAL A 47 -2.12 -2.34 5.45
N SER A 48 -1.48 -2.18 6.60
CA SER A 48 -1.52 -0.94 7.37
C SER A 48 -0.55 0.12 6.80
N GLU A 49 -0.83 1.39 7.09
CA GLU A 49 0.02 2.51 6.66
C GLU A 49 1.50 2.37 7.06
N PRO A 50 1.86 1.88 8.28
CA PRO A 50 3.26 1.62 8.61
C PRO A 50 3.95 0.64 7.67
N ILE A 51 3.24 -0.40 7.21
CA ILE A 51 3.77 -1.37 6.24
C ILE A 51 3.96 -0.68 4.88
N ILE A 52 2.98 0.12 4.44
CA ILE A 52 3.04 0.87 3.18
C ILE A 52 4.24 1.84 3.19
N ASN A 53 4.43 2.56 4.28
CA ASN A 53 5.55 3.48 4.48
C ASN A 53 6.89 2.72 4.49
N ALA A 54 6.97 1.57 5.16
CA ALA A 54 8.16 0.73 5.17
C ALA A 54 8.51 0.13 3.79
N LEU A 55 7.52 -0.01 2.91
CA LEU A 55 7.70 -0.39 1.51
C LEU A 55 8.09 0.80 0.61
N GLY A 56 8.16 2.02 1.14
CA GLY A 56 8.53 3.23 0.40
C GLY A 56 7.36 3.91 -0.33
N TYR A 57 6.12 3.57 0.02
CA TYR A 57 4.91 4.19 -0.54
C TYR A 57 4.28 5.14 0.47
N ALA A 58 3.50 6.10 -0.03
CA ALA A 58 2.65 6.96 0.80
C ALA A 58 1.18 6.73 0.46
N VAL A 59 0.32 6.73 1.48
CA VAL A 59 -1.12 6.66 1.29
C VAL A 59 -1.65 8.07 1.02
N GLN A 60 -2.37 8.25 -0.10
CA GLN A 60 -3.10 9.48 -0.38
C GLN A 60 -4.56 9.17 -0.67
N THR A 61 -5.45 9.79 0.09
CA THR A 61 -6.88 9.79 -0.20
C THR A 61 -7.14 10.84 -1.27
N VAL A 62 -7.52 10.40 -2.47
CA VAL A 62 -7.77 11.27 -3.62
C VAL A 62 -9.26 11.34 -3.95
N CYS A 63 -9.73 12.53 -4.29
CA CYS A 63 -11.07 12.71 -4.87
C CYS A 63 -10.98 12.50 -6.38
N ILE A 64 -11.70 11.50 -6.90
CA ILE A 64 -11.73 11.21 -8.33
C ILE A 64 -13.02 11.81 -8.90
N PRO A 65 -12.97 12.56 -10.02
CA PRO A 65 -14.17 13.12 -10.63
C PRO A 65 -15.12 11.99 -11.06
N MET A 66 -16.39 12.09 -10.68
CA MET A 66 -17.42 11.22 -11.19
C MET A 66 -17.67 11.60 -12.65
N ARG A 67 -17.31 10.71 -13.59
CA ARG A 67 -17.51 10.94 -15.02
C ARG A 67 -18.96 11.39 -15.29
N GLY A 68 -19.11 12.60 -15.83
CA GLY A 68 -20.40 13.19 -16.20
C GLY A 68 -21.15 13.98 -15.12
N GLN A 69 -20.63 14.06 -13.88
CA GLN A 69 -21.30 14.79 -12.77
C GLN A 69 -20.54 16.03 -12.30
N ASN A 70 -19.28 16.19 -12.73
CA ASN A 70 -18.51 17.39 -12.45
C ASN A 70 -18.91 18.50 -13.45
N ALA A 71 -19.97 19.23 -13.12
CA ALA A 71 -20.57 20.29 -13.97
C ALA A 71 -19.66 21.52 -14.24
N TYR A 72 -18.39 21.50 -13.83
CA TYR A 72 -17.49 22.67 -13.91
C TYR A 72 -16.62 22.71 -15.18
N ALA A 73 -16.72 21.73 -16.09
CA ALA A 73 -15.90 21.67 -17.30
C ALA A 73 -16.52 22.39 -18.52
N GLY A 74 -17.53 23.24 -18.33
CA GLY A 74 -18.28 23.90 -19.42
C GLY A 74 -18.25 25.44 -19.44
N ALA A 75 -17.50 26.10 -18.56
CA ALA A 75 -17.50 27.57 -18.47
C ALA A 75 -16.14 28.17 -18.86
N LEU A 76 -15.63 27.86 -20.06
CA LEU A 76 -14.54 28.61 -20.70
C LEU A 76 -14.45 28.25 -22.19
N LYS A 77 -15.46 28.69 -22.95
CA LYS A 77 -15.36 29.40 -24.24
C LYS A 77 -16.72 29.41 -24.93
#